data_AF-A0A1R1PJC5-F1
#
_entry.id   AF-A0A1R1PJC5-F1
#
_cell.length_a   1.000
_cell.length_b   1.000
_cell.length_c   1.000
_cell.angle_alpha   90.00
_cell.angle_beta   90.00
_cell.angle_gamma   90.00
#
_symmetry.space_group_name_H-M   'P 1'
#
loop_
_entity.id
_entity.type
_entity.pdbx_description
1 polymer ?
#
loop_
_entity_poly.entity_id
_entity_poly.type
_entity_poly.pdbx_seq_one_letter_code
_entity_poly.pdbx_strand_id
1 'polypeptide(L)' 'MSLLQLPESAKLPKARALGSTRATKLGATYDDVIAQGFWASKGIFDTYYQLSRRTRENLTRFILNSEAT' A
#
# COMPACT_ATOMS: atom_id res chain seq x y z
N MET A 1 11.52 17.09 -7.80
CA MET A 1 10.64 16.78 -6.65
C MET A 1 10.65 15.29 -6.43
N SER A 2 10.94 14.81 -5.21
CA SER A 2 10.84 13.38 -4.91
C SER A 2 9.38 13.01 -4.61
N LEU A 3 8.87 11.98 -5.28
CA LEU A 3 7.50 11.49 -5.07
C LEU A 3 7.38 10.60 -3.82
N LEU A 4 8.50 10.27 -3.17
CA LEU A 4 8.58 9.50 -1.95
C LEU A 4 9.71 10.02 -1.06
N GLN A 5 9.47 10.09 0.25
CA GLN A 5 10.56 10.23 1.22
C GLN A 5 11.19 8.85 1.42
N LEU A 6 12.39 8.65 0.89
CA LEU A 6 13.18 7.44 1.12
C LEU A 6 14.34 7.76 2.07
N PRO A 7 14.73 6.83 2.96
CA PRO A 7 16.02 6.88 3.64
C PRO A 7 17.16 6.97 2.61
N GLU A 8 18.26 7.62 2.97
CA GLU A 8 19.39 7.88 2.07
C GLU A 8 20.03 6.60 1.51
N SER A 9 19.91 5.48 2.23
CA SER A 9 20.41 4.16 1.82
C SER A 9 19.39 3.29 1.08
N ALA A 10 18.14 3.74 0.93
CA ALA A 10 17.09 2.92 0.37
C ALA A 10 17.11 2.94 -1.17
N LYS A 11 16.97 1.76 -1.77
CA LYS A 11 16.85 1.63 -3.24
C LYS A 11 15.57 2.31 -3.71
N LEU A 12 15.68 3.12 -4.76
CA LEU A 12 14.52 3.74 -5.38
C LEU A 12 13.52 2.65 -5.81
N PRO A 13 12.26 2.75 -5.37
CA PRO A 13 11.26 1.77 -5.75
C PRO A 13 10.90 1.92 -7.22
N LYS A 14 10.50 0.79 -7.84
CA LYS A 14 10.10 0.76 -9.25
C LYS A 14 8.98 1.78 -9.49
N ALA A 15 9.11 2.63 -10.52
CA ALA A 15 8.12 3.65 -10.86
C ALA A 15 6.69 3.07 -11.01
N ARG A 16 6.59 1.84 -11.55
CA ARG A 16 5.33 1.09 -11.71
C ARG A 16 4.56 0.86 -10.40
N ALA A 17 5.27 0.71 -9.28
CA ALA A 17 4.67 0.47 -7.97
C ALA A 17 4.04 1.72 -7.33
N LEU A 18 4.49 2.91 -7.75
CA LEU A 18 4.18 4.17 -7.08
C LEU A 18 2.69 4.50 -7.14
N GLY A 19 2.09 4.44 -8.34
CA GLY A 19 0.69 4.78 -8.56
C GLY A 19 -0.24 3.87 -7.77
N SER A 20 -0.07 2.56 -7.92
CA SER A 20 -0.85 1.55 -7.19
C SER A 20 -0.70 1.70 -5.67
N THR A 21 0.51 1.92 -5.16
CA THR A 21 0.72 2.13 -3.72
C THR A 21 0.01 3.38 -3.22
N ARG A 22 0.03 4.48 -4.00
CA ARG A 22 -0.65 5.72 -3.63
C ARG A 22 -2.17 5.56 -3.66
N ALA A 23 -2.71 4.87 -4.67
CA ALA A 23 -4.13 4.54 -4.74
C ALA A 23 -4.58 3.71 -3.53
N THR A 24 -3.84 2.65 -3.16
CA THR A 24 -4.12 1.87 -1.96
C THR A 24 -4.07 2.73 -0.68
N LYS A 25 -3.10 3.65 -0.56
CA LYS A 25 -3.01 4.59 0.57
C LYS A 25 -4.22 5.53 0.66
N LEU A 26 -4.81 5.90 -0.47
CA LEU A 26 -6.00 6.73 -0.57
C LEU A 26 -7.31 5.94 -0.44
N GLY A 27 -7.25 4.62 -0.22
CA GLY A 27 -8.41 3.78 0.04
C GLY A 27 -8.96 3.02 -1.16
N ALA A 28 -8.27 3.04 -2.30
CA ALA A 28 -8.65 2.18 -3.42
C ALA A 28 -8.64 0.71 -3.02
N THR A 29 -9.60 -0.06 -3.52
CA THR A 29 -9.68 -1.50 -3.25
C THR A 29 -8.51 -2.23 -3.93
N TYR A 30 -8.16 -3.41 -3.43
CA TYR A 30 -7.15 -4.21 -4.12
C TYR A 30 -7.62 -4.61 -5.52
N ASP A 31 -8.91 -4.90 -5.72
CA ASP A 31 -9.45 -5.28 -7.03
C ASP A 31 -9.26 -4.18 -8.06
N ASP A 32 -9.56 -2.91 -7.71
CA ASP A 32 -9.32 -1.75 -8.57
C ASP A 32 -7.82 -1.60 -8.88
N VAL A 33 -6.97 -1.75 -7.86
CA VAL A 33 -5.52 -1.63 -8.01
C VAL A 33 -4.95 -2.72 -8.91
N ILE A 34 -5.44 -3.96 -8.81
CA ILE A 34 -5.01 -5.09 -9.63
C ILE A 34 -5.45 -4.89 -11.08
N ALA A 35 -6.71 -4.54 -11.31
CA ALA A 35 -7.25 -4.30 -12.64
C ALA A 35 -6.56 -3.11 -13.34
N GLN A 36 -6.49 -1.96 -12.67
CA GLN A 36 -5.93 -0.72 -13.26
C GLN A 36 -4.40 -0.73 -13.32
N GLY A 37 -3.74 -1.45 -12.42
CA GLY A 37 -2.28 -1.59 -12.39
C GLY A 37 -1.73 -2.69 -13.32
N PHE A 38 -2.62 -3.44 -13.99
CA PHE A 38 -2.28 -4.61 -14.80
C PHE A 38 -1.38 -5.60 -14.05
N TRP A 39 -1.73 -5.89 -12.79
CA TRP A 39 -0.98 -6.81 -11.96
C TRP A 39 -1.43 -8.25 -12.22
N ALA A 40 -0.48 -9.17 -12.31
CA ALA A 40 -0.77 -10.59 -12.54
C ALA A 40 -1.60 -11.21 -11.40
N SER A 41 -1.46 -10.70 -10.17
CA SER A 41 -2.31 -11.07 -9.03
C SER A 41 -2.15 -10.08 -7.88
N LYS A 42 -3.09 -10.13 -6.92
CA LYS A 42 -2.98 -9.44 -5.63
C LYS A 42 -1.69 -9.78 -4.90
N GLY A 43 -1.33 -11.06 -4.86
CA GLY A 43 -0.12 -11.53 -4.16
C GLY A 43 1.16 -10.97 -4.77
N ILE A 44 1.23 -10.85 -6.09
CA ILE A 44 2.39 -10.27 -6.78
C ILE A 44 2.52 -8.78 -6.42
N PHE A 45 1.43 -8.02 -6.50
CA PHE A 45 1.45 -6.60 -6.13
C PHE A 45 1.83 -6.42 -4.65
N ASP A 46 1.13 -7.08 -3.73
CA ASP A 46 1.33 -6.93 -2.28
C ASP A 46 2.73 -7.38 -1.82
N THR A 47 3.26 -8.46 -2.38
CA THR A 47 4.56 -9.00 -1.96
C THR A 47 5.74 -8.22 -2.53
N TYR A 48 5.68 -7.82 -3.80
CA TYR A 48 6.87 -7.34 -4.52
C TYR A 48 6.81 -5.87 -4.93
N TYR A 49 5.63 -5.27 -4.97
CA TYR A 49 5.45 -3.92 -5.51
C TYR A 49 4.82 -2.94 -4.52
N GLN A 50 4.08 -3.39 -3.51
CA GLN A 50 3.47 -2.47 -2.57
C GLN A 50 4.53 -1.86 -1.62
N LEU A 51 4.80 -0.56 -1.80
CA LEU A 51 5.91 0.11 -1.11
C LEU A 51 5.61 0.45 0.35
N SER A 52 4.34 0.49 0.70
CA SER A 52 3.89 0.70 2.07
C SER A 52 2.61 -0.07 2.30
N ARG A 53 2.65 -0.94 3.29
CA ARG A 53 1.45 -1.57 3.83
C ARG A 53 0.92 -0.64 4.91
N ARG A 54 -0.38 -0.36 4.89
CA ARG A 54 -1.04 0.16 6.10
C ARG A 54 -1.02 -1.00 7.11
N THR A 55 -0.01 -1.05 7.96
CA THR A 55 -0.17 -1.76 9.22
C THR A 55 -1.16 -0.96 10.03
N ARG A 56 -2.34 -1.51 10.33
CA ARG A 56 -3.06 -1.05 11.52
C ARG A 56 -2.12 -1.37 12.67
N GLU A 57 -1.39 -0.36 13.14
CA GLU A 57 -0.27 -0.52 14.08
C GLU A 57 -0.68 -1.16 15.40
N ASN A 58 -1.99 -1.17 15.69
CA ASN A 58 -2.54 -1.86 16.82
C ASN A 58 -3.95 -2.39 16.50
N LEU A 59 -4.03 -3.67 16.11
CA LEU A 59 -5.29 -4.34 15.83
C LEU A 59 -6.20 -4.38 17.07
N THR A 60 -5.62 -4.52 18.27
CA THR A 60 -6.35 -4.51 19.54
C THR A 60 -7.09 -3.19 19.76
N ARG A 61 -6.42 -2.04 19.59
CA ARG A 61 -7.07 -0.72 19.68
C ARG A 61 -8.12 -0.51 18.61
N PHE A 62 -7.91 -1.04 17.40
CA PHE A 62 -8.90 -0.95 16.33
C PHE A 62 -10.18 -1.69 16.69
N ILE A 63 -10.09 -2.90 17.25
CA ILE A 63 -11.25 -3.68 17.68
C ILE A 63 -11.93 -3.02 18.89
N LEU A 64 -11.16 -2.62 19.92
CA LEU A 64 -11.71 -1.97 21.11
C LEU A 64 -12.46 -0.67 20.79
N ASN A 65 -12.01 0.09 19.79
CA ASN A 65 -12.72 1.29 19.35
C ASN A 65 -13.94 1.00 18.48
N SER A 66 -14.04 -0.18 17.87
CA SER A 66 -15.18 -0.59 17.04
C SER A 66 -16.37 -1.09 17.86
N GLU A 67 -16.13 -1.58 19.08
CA GLU A 67 -17.17 -2.02 20.02
C GLU A 67 -17.77 -0.85 20.84
N ALA A 68 -17.17 0.34 20.75
CA ALA A 68 -17.59 1.53 21.51
C ALA A 68 -18.63 2.42 20.78
N THR A 69 -19.21 1.94 19.68
CA THR A 69 -20.27 2.59 18.88
C THR A 69 -21.48 1.70 18.78
#